data_AF-A0A650AZA3-F1
#
_entry.id   AF-A0A650AZA3-F1
#
_cell.length_a   1.000
_cell.length_b   1.000
_cell.length_c   1.000
_cell.angle_alpha   90.00
_cell.angle_beta   90.00
_cell.angle_gamma   90.00
#
_symmetry.space_group_name_H-M   'P 1'
#
loop_
_entity.id
_entity.type
_entity.pdbx_description
1 polymer ?
#
loop_
_entity_poly.entity_id
_entity_poly.type
_entity_poly.pdbx_seq_one_letter_code
_entity_poly.pdbx_strand_id
1 'polypeptide(L)'
;MIKNENSEKSDKEAKVLAQHIRMSVFKISGGELSFMIKNENSEKSDKEAKVLAQHIRMSVFKARRVIDQIRGRSYEETLMILELMPYRASYPILKLVYSAAANASNNMGLNEADLFISKAEVNGGAIMKKLRPRARGRSYLIKKTTCHIKIVLKEKNIYGWKKNRKIWDKK
;
A
#
# COMPACT_ATOMS: atom_id res chain seq x y z
N MET A 1 -0.83 -48.31 -27.84
CA MET A 1 -1.37 -47.03 -27.33
C MET A 1 -1.25 -47.06 -25.81
N ILE A 2 -0.06 -46.79 -25.29
CA ILE A 2 0.38 -45.52 -24.66
C ILE A 2 -0.44 -45.16 -23.41
N LYS A 3 0.31 -45.13 -22.30
CA LYS A 3 -0.05 -45.03 -20.88
C LYS A 3 -0.92 -43.83 -20.50
N ASN A 4 -1.63 -43.96 -19.38
CA ASN A 4 -1.77 -42.86 -18.42
C ASN A 4 -1.71 -43.37 -16.97
N GLU A 5 -0.62 -44.08 -16.65
CA GLU A 5 -0.19 -44.42 -15.28
C GLU A 5 0.07 -43.19 -14.39
N ASN A 6 0.10 -41.98 -14.97
CA ASN A 6 0.42 -40.74 -14.28
C ASN A 6 -0.75 -40.14 -13.47
N SER A 7 -2.01 -40.54 -13.72
CA SER A 7 -3.17 -40.02 -12.97
C SER A 7 -3.37 -40.74 -11.63
N GLU A 8 -3.03 -42.02 -11.55
CA GLU A 8 -3.14 -42.78 -10.30
C GLU A 8 -1.96 -42.59 -9.34
N LYS A 9 -0.81 -42.12 -9.85
CA LYS A 9 0.41 -41.92 -9.06
C LYS A 9 0.33 -40.64 -8.22
N SER A 10 -0.29 -39.57 -8.73
CA SER A 10 -0.51 -38.32 -7.99
C SER A 10 -1.47 -38.47 -6.81
N ASP A 11 -2.50 -39.30 -6.95
CA ASP A 11 -3.51 -39.51 -5.90
C ASP A 11 -3.01 -40.43 -4.79
N LYS A 12 -2.12 -41.36 -5.12
CA LYS A 12 -1.41 -42.23 -4.15
C LYS A 12 -0.35 -41.43 -3.39
N GLU A 13 0.37 -40.51 -4.04
CA GLU A 13 1.32 -39.59 -3.40
C GLU A 13 0.61 -38.57 -2.46
N ALA A 14 -0.56 -38.06 -2.86
CA ALA A 14 -1.37 -37.17 -2.03
C ALA A 14 -1.96 -37.87 -0.78
N LYS A 15 -2.31 -39.16 -0.87
CA LYS A 15 -2.74 -39.97 0.28
C LYS A 15 -1.59 -40.31 1.23
N VAL A 16 -0.38 -40.57 0.72
CA VAL A 16 0.81 -40.85 1.55
C VAL A 16 1.28 -39.59 2.30
N LEU A 17 1.20 -38.41 1.67
CA LEU A 17 1.47 -37.12 2.33
C LEU A 17 0.40 -36.76 3.38
N ALA A 18 -0.86 -37.12 3.16
CA ALA A 18 -1.92 -37.01 4.16
C ALA A 18 -1.79 -38.03 5.31
N GLN A 19 -1.00 -39.08 5.13
CA GLN A 19 -0.75 -40.13 6.14
C GLN A 19 0.54 -39.91 6.95
N HIS A 20 1.38 -38.94 6.56
CA HIS A 20 2.56 -38.51 7.34
C HIS A 20 2.26 -37.42 8.39
N ILE A 21 1.04 -36.87 8.39
CA ILE A 21 0.56 -35.98 9.44
C ILE A 21 -0.54 -36.71 10.21
N ARG A 22 -0.15 -37.72 10.97
CA ARG A 22 -0.96 -38.18 12.09
C ARG A 22 -0.12 -38.90 13.13
N MET A 23 -0.38 -38.50 14.38
CA MET A 23 -0.38 -39.35 15.57
C MET A 23 0.94 -39.49 16.34
N SER A 24 1.27 -38.46 17.11
CA SER A 24 1.56 -38.70 18.53
C SER A 24 0.37 -38.22 19.36
N VAL A 25 -0.66 -39.05 19.42
CA VAL A 25 -1.73 -38.91 20.42
C VAL A 25 -1.24 -39.65 21.67
N PHE A 26 -0.84 -38.90 22.69
CA PHE A 26 -0.76 -39.39 24.06
C PHE A 26 -1.89 -38.69 24.86
N LYS A 27 -2.93 -39.45 25.24
CA LYS A 27 -3.90 -39.10 26.30
C LYS A 27 -3.23 -39.44 27.66
N ILE A 28 -3.44 -38.83 28.82
CA ILE A 28 -4.18 -37.69 29.39
C ILE A 28 -3.53 -37.50 30.78
N SER A 29 -3.30 -36.28 31.24
CA SER A 29 -3.50 -35.93 32.66
C SER A 29 -3.56 -34.42 32.84
N GLY A 30 -4.79 -33.90 32.92
CA GLY A 30 -5.08 -32.62 33.57
C GLY A 30 -4.78 -31.35 32.77
N GLY A 31 -5.74 -30.42 32.80
CA GLY A 31 -5.44 -29.00 32.69
C GLY A 31 -5.49 -28.40 31.29
N GLU A 32 -6.56 -27.65 31.07
CA GLU A 32 -6.65 -26.44 30.24
C GLU A 32 -6.38 -26.54 28.72
N LEU A 33 -7.46 -26.30 27.99
CA LEU A 33 -7.50 -25.86 26.62
C LEU A 33 -6.67 -24.57 26.43
N SER A 34 -5.49 -24.69 25.81
CA SER A 34 -4.95 -23.61 24.98
C SER A 34 -4.52 -24.16 23.63
N PHE A 35 -5.50 -24.14 22.73
CA PHE A 35 -5.41 -24.46 21.32
C PHE A 35 -4.41 -23.51 20.63
N MET A 36 -3.16 -23.93 20.56
CA MET A 36 -2.10 -23.19 19.88
C MET A 36 -2.16 -23.47 18.38
N ILE A 37 -3.21 -22.97 17.72
CA ILE A 37 -3.15 -22.75 16.27
C ILE A 37 -2.10 -21.66 16.04
N LYS A 38 -0.89 -22.06 15.63
CA LYS A 38 -0.05 -21.18 14.83
C LYS A 38 -0.81 -20.94 13.52
N ASN A 39 -1.35 -19.74 13.40
CA ASN A 39 -2.13 -19.28 12.27
C ASN A 39 -1.17 -19.05 11.10
N GLU A 40 -1.04 -20.02 10.20
CA GLU A 40 -0.26 -19.94 8.94
C GLU A 40 -0.84 -18.93 7.92
N ASN A 41 -1.72 -18.02 8.34
CA ASN A 41 -2.28 -16.94 7.51
C ASN A 41 -1.64 -15.57 7.80
N SER A 42 -0.34 -15.53 8.10
CA SER A 42 0.41 -14.27 8.31
C SER A 42 1.31 -13.87 7.13
N GLU A 43 1.24 -14.59 6.01
CA GLU A 43 2.06 -14.35 4.81
C GLU A 43 1.22 -14.11 3.56
N LYS A 44 0.18 -13.26 3.65
CA LYS A 44 -0.30 -12.58 2.45
C LYS A 44 0.55 -11.32 2.34
N SER A 45 1.59 -11.37 1.51
CA SER A 45 2.35 -10.17 1.18
C SER A 45 1.38 -9.16 0.57
N ASP A 46 1.03 -8.13 1.33
CA ASP A 46 0.25 -6.99 0.82
C ASP A 46 1.08 -6.36 -0.31
N LYS A 47 0.81 -6.75 -1.56
CA LYS A 47 1.46 -6.16 -2.73
C LYS A 47 1.23 -4.65 -2.69
N GLU A 48 2.31 -3.89 -2.56
CA GLU A 48 2.27 -2.44 -2.40
C GLU A 48 3.14 -1.74 -3.43
N ALA A 49 2.53 -1.02 -4.37
CA ALA A 49 3.25 -0.23 -5.34
C ALA A 49 3.66 1.11 -4.72
N LYS A 50 4.97 1.36 -4.65
CA LYS A 50 5.54 2.58 -4.07
C LYS A 50 6.09 3.49 -5.14
N VAL A 51 5.85 4.78 -5.00
CA VAL A 51 6.47 5.83 -5.83
C VAL A 51 7.00 6.94 -4.95
N LEU A 52 8.18 7.44 -5.32
CA LEU A 52 8.86 8.52 -4.64
C LEU A 52 9.23 9.61 -5.65
N ALA A 53 8.77 10.83 -5.38
CA ALA A 53 9.15 12.02 -6.12
C ALA A 53 10.10 12.85 -5.27
N GLN A 54 11.25 13.21 -5.83
CA GLN A 54 12.27 13.96 -5.10
C GLN A 54 12.46 15.37 -5.64
N HIS A 55 12.85 16.28 -4.73
CA HIS A 55 13.26 17.65 -5.06
C HIS A 55 12.21 18.48 -5.82
N ILE A 56 10.93 18.25 -5.56
CA ILE A 56 9.86 19.07 -6.13
C ILE A 56 9.97 20.49 -5.56
N ARG A 57 10.04 21.48 -6.45
CA ARG A 57 10.18 22.90 -6.12
C ARG A 57 8.85 23.50 -5.65
N MET A 58 8.38 23.09 -4.48
CA MET A 58 7.21 23.64 -3.81
C MET A 58 7.33 23.60 -2.29
N SER A 59 6.41 24.30 -1.61
CA SER A 59 6.29 24.21 -0.15
C SER A 59 5.53 22.95 0.23
N VAL A 60 6.01 22.28 1.27
CA VAL A 60 5.40 21.08 1.86
C VAL A 60 3.91 21.30 2.15
N PHE A 61 3.53 22.45 2.70
CA PHE A 61 2.13 22.75 3.06
C PHE A 61 1.20 22.82 1.85
N LYS A 62 1.71 23.32 0.71
CA LYS A 62 0.92 23.38 -0.53
C LYS A 62 0.67 21.98 -1.12
N ALA A 63 1.65 21.10 -1.03
CA ALA A 63 1.51 19.70 -1.44
C ALA A 63 0.58 18.93 -0.48
N ARG A 64 0.77 19.10 0.84
CA ARG A 64 -0.05 18.43 1.86
C ARG A 64 -1.53 18.70 1.69
N ARG A 65 -1.90 19.97 1.41
CA ARG A 65 -3.29 20.35 1.14
C ARG A 65 -3.97 19.46 0.10
N VAL A 66 -3.25 19.06 -0.96
CA VAL A 66 -3.78 18.18 -2.01
C VAL A 66 -3.69 16.72 -1.58
N ILE A 67 -2.57 16.30 -1.01
CA ILE A 67 -2.35 14.91 -0.57
C ILE A 67 -3.35 14.46 0.49
N ASP A 68 -3.76 15.35 1.40
CA ASP A 68 -4.72 15.02 2.44
C ASP A 68 -6.12 14.71 1.88
N GLN A 69 -6.46 15.20 0.69
CA GLN A 69 -7.75 14.94 0.04
C GLN A 69 -7.83 13.56 -0.63
N ILE A 70 -6.69 13.07 -1.14
CA ILE A 70 -6.60 11.82 -1.90
C ILE A 70 -6.26 10.61 -1.01
N ARG A 71 -5.92 10.83 0.26
CA ARG A 71 -5.55 9.76 1.20
C ARG A 71 -6.76 8.85 1.43
N GLY A 72 -6.59 7.54 1.18
CA GLY A 72 -7.63 6.53 1.39
C GLY A 72 -8.70 6.45 0.29
N ARG A 73 -8.54 7.21 -0.80
CA ARG A 73 -9.45 7.18 -1.96
C ARG A 73 -9.06 6.08 -2.95
N SER A 74 -10.01 5.67 -3.79
CA SER A 74 -9.70 4.80 -4.93
C SER A 74 -8.83 5.53 -5.95
N TYR A 75 -8.18 4.77 -6.84
CA TYR A 75 -7.39 5.33 -7.94
C TYR A 75 -8.25 6.22 -8.85
N GLU A 76 -9.42 5.74 -9.29
CA GLU A 76 -10.35 6.47 -10.15
C GLU A 76 -10.84 7.77 -9.51
N GLU A 77 -11.30 7.71 -8.25
CA GLU A 77 -11.73 8.90 -7.50
C GLU A 77 -10.60 9.92 -7.40
N THR A 78 -9.37 9.45 -7.18
CA THR A 78 -8.21 10.32 -7.06
C THR A 78 -7.92 11.08 -8.35
N LEU A 79 -8.02 10.42 -9.52
CA LEU A 79 -7.81 11.08 -10.81
C LEU A 79 -8.81 12.22 -11.01
N MET A 80 -10.10 11.95 -10.77
CA MET A 80 -11.15 12.97 -10.88
C MET A 80 -10.91 14.16 -9.96
N ILE A 81 -10.57 13.89 -8.69
CA ILE A 81 -10.30 14.95 -7.70
C ILE A 81 -9.09 15.80 -8.13
N LEU A 82 -8.01 15.17 -8.59
CA LEU A 82 -6.78 15.88 -8.95
C LEU A 82 -6.94 16.72 -10.22
N GLU A 83 -7.70 16.25 -11.20
CA GLU A 83 -7.98 16.99 -12.45
C GLU A 83 -8.82 18.25 -12.20
N LEU A 84 -9.80 18.18 -11.31
CA LEU A 84 -10.72 19.29 -11.02
C LEU A 84 -10.15 20.31 -10.02
N MET A 85 -9.06 19.96 -9.31
CA MET A 85 -8.50 20.83 -8.28
C MET A 85 -7.82 22.08 -8.84
N PRO A 86 -8.11 23.29 -8.32
CA PRO A 86 -7.51 24.54 -8.79
C PRO A 86 -6.06 24.76 -8.32
N TYR A 87 -5.47 23.80 -7.60
CA TYR A 87 -4.16 23.95 -6.98
C TYR A 87 -3.05 23.55 -7.94
N ARG A 88 -2.01 24.39 -8.12
CA ARG A 88 -0.81 24.02 -8.90
C ARG A 88 -0.13 22.71 -8.45
N ALA A 89 -0.31 22.33 -7.19
CA ALA A 89 0.25 21.09 -6.66
C ALA A 89 -0.44 19.82 -7.20
N SER A 90 -1.63 19.92 -7.79
CA SER A 90 -2.33 18.78 -8.39
C SER A 90 -1.53 18.17 -9.53
N TYR A 91 -1.01 18.99 -10.44
CA TYR A 91 -0.28 18.52 -11.63
C TYR A 91 0.90 17.57 -11.35
N PRO A 92 1.87 17.89 -10.47
CA PRO A 92 2.93 16.95 -10.15
C PRO A 92 2.43 15.71 -9.41
N ILE A 93 1.38 15.82 -8.60
CA ILE A 93 0.80 14.68 -7.88
C ILE A 93 0.08 13.74 -8.85
N LEU A 94 -0.66 14.28 -9.83
CA LEU A 94 -1.34 13.52 -10.88
C LEU A 94 -0.36 12.65 -11.65
N LYS A 95 0.78 13.22 -12.08
CA LYS A 95 1.86 12.46 -12.74
C LYS A 95 2.40 11.32 -11.87
N LEU A 96 2.52 11.55 -10.56
CA LEU A 96 2.98 10.52 -9.63
C LEU A 96 1.97 9.40 -9.45
N VAL A 97 0.68 9.73 -9.42
CA VAL A 97 -0.40 8.74 -9.34
C VAL A 97 -0.42 7.86 -10.59
N TYR A 98 -0.30 8.43 -11.79
CA TYR A 98 -0.14 7.65 -13.03
C TYR A 98 1.08 6.74 -13.00
N SER A 99 2.24 7.27 -12.57
CA SER A 99 3.46 6.46 -12.44
C SER A 99 3.29 5.34 -11.42
N ALA A 100 2.52 5.56 -10.35
CA ALA A 100 2.26 4.54 -9.34
C ALA A 100 1.36 3.42 -9.87
N ALA A 101 0.32 3.75 -10.64
CA ALA A 101 -0.52 2.76 -11.31
C ALA A 101 0.27 1.95 -12.34
N ALA A 102 1.09 2.61 -13.17
CA ALA A 102 1.97 1.91 -14.12
C ALA A 102 2.93 0.94 -13.41
N ASN A 103 3.50 1.34 -12.27
CA ASN A 103 4.35 0.46 -11.47
C ASN A 103 3.58 -0.72 -10.86
N ALA A 104 2.33 -0.50 -10.44
CA ALA A 104 1.47 -1.55 -9.92
C ALA A 104 1.11 -2.59 -11.00
N SER A 105 0.76 -2.11 -12.20
CA SER A 105 0.44 -2.98 -13.34
C SER A 105 1.68 -3.77 -13.79
N ASN A 106 2.79 -3.09 -14.08
CA ASN A 106 3.97 -3.71 -14.68
C ASN A 106 4.72 -4.64 -13.71
N ASN A 107 4.90 -4.25 -12.45
CA ASN A 107 5.74 -5.01 -11.51
C ASN A 107 4.94 -6.00 -10.66
N MET A 108 3.64 -5.74 -10.44
CA MET A 108 2.83 -6.52 -9.48
C MET A 108 1.65 -7.25 -10.13
N GLY A 109 1.37 -6.96 -11.41
CA GLY A 109 0.26 -7.53 -12.16
C GLY A 109 -1.10 -7.13 -11.60
N LEU A 110 -1.18 -5.96 -10.95
CA LEU A 110 -2.41 -5.48 -10.31
C LEU A 110 -3.26 -4.69 -11.32
N ASN A 111 -4.58 -4.89 -11.26
CA ASN A 111 -5.52 -4.12 -12.06
C ASN A 111 -5.75 -2.72 -11.47
N GLU A 112 -5.81 -1.69 -12.32
CA GLU A 112 -5.93 -0.28 -11.89
C GLU A 112 -7.24 0.00 -11.13
N ALA A 113 -8.34 -0.64 -11.55
CA ALA A 113 -9.67 -0.47 -10.95
C ALA A 113 -9.72 -0.89 -9.47
N ASP A 114 -8.87 -1.85 -9.08
CA ASP A 114 -8.82 -2.40 -7.73
C ASP A 114 -7.79 -1.68 -6.84
N LEU A 115 -7.10 -0.65 -7.34
CA LEU A 115 -6.11 0.10 -6.58
C LEU A 115 -6.74 1.20 -5.74
N PHE A 116 -6.17 1.38 -4.54
CA PHE A 116 -6.47 2.53 -3.68
C PHE A 116 -5.19 3.08 -3.05
N ILE A 117 -5.23 4.36 -2.68
CA ILE A 117 -4.12 5.03 -2.00
C ILE A 117 -4.12 4.63 -0.53
N SER A 118 -3.24 3.71 -0.18
CA SER A 118 -3.05 3.28 1.22
C SER A 118 -2.33 4.34 2.03
N LYS A 119 -1.26 4.93 1.48
CA LYS A 119 -0.43 5.89 2.20
C LYS A 119 0.09 6.97 1.28
N ALA A 120 -0.04 8.22 1.71
CA ALA A 120 0.46 9.38 0.97
C ALA A 120 1.08 10.39 1.96
N GLU A 121 2.38 10.64 1.77
CA GLU A 121 3.22 11.45 2.64
C GLU A 121 3.96 12.54 1.86
N VAL A 122 4.14 13.68 2.51
CA VAL A 122 4.96 14.79 2.00
C VAL A 122 5.96 15.21 3.06
N ASN A 123 7.24 15.08 2.69
CA ASN A 123 8.37 15.43 3.53
C ASN A 123 9.08 16.69 3.01
N GLY A 124 9.69 17.44 3.92
CA GLY A 124 10.54 18.57 3.57
C GLY A 124 11.84 18.10 2.90
N GLY A 125 12.26 18.82 1.87
CA GLY A 125 13.54 18.61 1.21
C GLY A 125 14.54 19.71 1.50
N ALA A 126 15.61 19.74 0.71
CA ALA A 126 16.64 20.77 0.77
C ALA A 126 16.05 22.19 0.64
N ILE A 127 16.59 23.12 1.43
CA ILE A 127 16.19 24.52 1.44
C ILE A 127 17.32 25.36 0.84
N MET A 128 17.05 25.99 -0.30
CA MET A 128 17.98 26.95 -0.89
C MET A 128 17.77 28.33 -0.26
N LYS A 129 18.82 28.87 0.35
CA LYS A 129 18.81 30.19 0.99
C LYS A 129 19.29 31.25 -0.02
N LYS A 130 18.56 32.35 -0.16
CA LYS A 130 18.95 33.53 -0.97
C LYS A 130 18.90 34.78 -0.11
N LEU A 131 19.93 35.61 -0.17
CA LEU A 131 19.94 36.88 0.55
C LEU A 131 19.01 37.89 -0.13
N ARG A 132 18.20 38.59 0.64
CA ARG A 132 17.36 39.72 0.19
C ARG A 132 17.77 40.98 0.95
N PRO A 133 18.28 42.01 0.27
CA PRO A 133 18.58 43.28 0.92
C PRO A 133 17.30 43.95 1.43
N ARG A 134 17.40 44.66 2.56
CA ARG A 134 16.33 45.42 3.22
C ARG A 134 16.84 46.80 3.65
N ALA A 135 15.93 47.66 4.09
CA ALA A 135 16.26 49.02 4.52
C ALA A 135 17.26 49.06 5.68
N ARG A 136 18.03 50.16 5.75
CA ARG A 136 19.03 50.45 6.81
C ARG A 136 20.11 49.37 6.94
N GLY A 137 20.70 48.93 5.81
CA GLY A 137 21.81 47.95 5.80
C GLY A 137 21.44 46.54 6.28
N ARG A 138 20.16 46.24 6.51
CA ARG A 138 19.72 44.91 6.97
C ARG A 138 19.59 43.94 5.80
N SER A 139 19.81 42.66 6.06
CA SER A 139 19.60 41.60 5.07
C SER A 139 18.87 40.41 5.69
N TYR A 140 17.89 39.87 4.96
CA TYR A 140 17.12 38.68 5.37
C TYR A 140 17.29 37.54 4.37
N LEU A 141 17.04 36.31 4.83
CA LEU A 141 17.11 35.13 3.98
C LEU A 141 15.73 34.75 3.42
N ILE A 142 15.61 34.69 2.10
CA ILE A 142 14.50 34.01 1.42
C ILE A 142 14.82 32.52 1.37
N LYS A 143 13.93 31.70 1.95
CA LYS A 143 14.01 30.24 1.89
C LYS A 143 13.21 29.73 0.69
N LYS A 144 13.88 29.12 -0.28
CA LYS A 144 13.25 28.38 -1.39
C LYS A 144 13.26 26.90 -1.03
N THR A 145 12.14 26.42 -0.50
CA THR A 145 11.97 25.05 -0.04
C THR A 145 11.73 24.10 -1.22
N THR A 146 12.16 22.85 -1.05
CA THR A 146 11.73 21.72 -1.86
C THR A 146 10.98 20.72 -1.00
N CYS A 147 10.27 19.79 -1.62
CA CYS A 147 9.62 18.68 -0.93
C CYS A 147 9.84 17.35 -1.67
N HIS A 148 9.65 16.27 -0.92
CA HIS A 148 9.60 14.91 -1.41
C HIS A 148 8.19 14.37 -1.18
N ILE A 149 7.61 13.72 -2.19
CA ILE A 149 6.25 13.15 -2.12
C ILE A 149 6.40 11.64 -2.25
N LYS A 150 5.76 10.90 -1.35
CA LYS A 150 5.71 9.44 -1.38
C LYS A 150 4.26 9.00 -1.44
N ILE A 151 3.93 8.19 -2.43
CA ILE A 151 2.59 7.59 -2.59
C ILE A 151 2.75 6.07 -2.61
N VAL A 152 1.86 5.40 -1.91
CA VAL A 152 1.78 3.94 -1.84
C VAL A 152 0.36 3.52 -2.21
N LEU A 153 0.27 2.73 -3.27
CA LEU A 153 -0.96 2.07 -3.70
C LEU A 153 -0.99 0.64 -3.18
N LYS A 154 -2.18 0.17 -2.82
CA LYS A 154 -2.45 -1.22 -2.46
C LYS A 154 -3.68 -1.70 -3.20
N GLU A 155 -3.78 -3.01 -3.35
CA GLU A 155 -4.98 -3.67 -3.87
C GLU A 155 -6.09 -3.65 -2.82
N LYS A 156 -7.30 -3.29 -3.23
CA LYS A 156 -8.50 -3.22 -2.39
C LYS A 156 -8.99 -4.64 -2.08
N ASN A 157 -8.46 -5.23 -1.02
CA ASN A 157 -8.91 -6.55 -0.59
C ASN A 157 -10.32 -6.51 0.03
N ILE A 158 -11.33 -6.92 -0.74
CA ILE A 158 -12.76 -6.95 -0.37
C ILE A 158 -13.02 -7.83 0.88
N TYR A 159 -12.18 -8.84 1.13
CA TYR A 159 -12.37 -9.80 2.23
C TYR A 159 -12.09 -9.22 3.63
N GLY A 160 -11.33 -8.12 3.74
CA GLY A 160 -11.05 -7.45 5.03
C GLY A 160 -12.25 -6.66 5.57
N TRP A 161 -13.13 -6.19 4.69
CA TRP A 161 -14.24 -5.31 5.08
C TRP A 161 -15.44 -6.06 5.68
N LYS A 162 -15.67 -7.33 5.30
CA LYS A 162 -16.73 -8.17 5.91
C LYS A 162 -16.43 -8.60 7.35
N LYS A 163 -15.16 -8.63 7.77
CA LYS A 163 -14.76 -9.08 9.12
C LYS A 163 -15.16 -8.07 10.20
N ASN A 164 -15.04 -6.77 9.90
CA ASN A 164 -15.35 -5.72 10.87
C ASN A 164 -16.85 -5.48 11.04
N ARG A 165 -17.71 -5.75 10.04
CA ARG A 165 -19.17 -5.62 10.19
C ARG A 165 -19.81 -6.75 11.01
N LYS A 166 -19.35 -8.00 10.87
CA LYS A 166 -19.89 -9.15 11.63
C LYS A 166 -19.69 -9.09 13.15
N ILE A 167 -18.82 -8.20 13.64
CA ILE A 167 -18.56 -7.99 15.07
C ILE A 167 -19.64 -7.09 15.72
N TRP A 168 -20.37 -6.29 14.93
CA TRP A 168 -21.39 -5.38 15.44
C TRP A 168 -22.82 -5.91 15.28
N ASP A 169 -23.06 -6.83 14.34
CA ASP A 169 -24.37 -7.49 14.15
C ASP A 169 -24.62 -8.67 15.10
N LYS A 170 -23.76 -8.88 16.11
CA LYS A 170 -23.82 -9.99 17.09
C LYS A 170 -24.03 -9.53 18.54
N LYS A 171 -24.46 -8.29 18.74
CA LYS A 171 -24.98 -7.79 20.03
C LYS A 171 -26.49 -7.63 19.91
#